data_AF-A0A957G8J2-F1
#
_entry.id   AF-A0A957G8J2-F1
#
_cell.length_a   1.000
_cell.length_b   1.000
_cell.length_c   1.000
_cell.angle_alpha   90.00
_cell.angle_beta   90.00
_cell.angle_gamma   90.00
#
_symmetry.space_group_name_H-M   'P 1'
#
loop_
_entity.id
_entity.type
_entity.pdbx_description
1 polymer ?
#
loop_
_entity_poly.entity_id
_entity_poly.type
_entity_poly.pdbx_seq_one_letter_code
_entity_poly.pdbx_strand_id
1 'polypeptide(L)' 'DEAYPGGESWRQAVARVGRFLPDLALRWQGVRVLVIGHVATRWALDHYLHGQPLEDLLRQDFAWREGWEYQLGEIG' A
#
# COMPACT_ATOMS: atom_id res chain seq x y z
N ASP A 1 -12.94 2.56 -10.30
CA ASP A 1 -12.46 1.32 -9.64
C ASP A 1 -13.16 0.11 -10.27
N GLU A 2 -13.29 0.10 -11.59
CA GLU A 2 -13.84 -1.03 -12.33
C GLU A 2 -12.67 -1.90 -12.80
N ALA A 3 -12.81 -3.22 -12.67
CA ALA A 3 -11.78 -4.15 -13.10
C ALA A 3 -11.78 -4.26 -14.63
N TYR A 4 -10.58 -4.38 -15.21
CA TYR A 4 -10.46 -4.88 -16.57
C TYR A 4 -10.95 -6.34 -16.63
N PRO A 5 -11.53 -6.84 -17.74
CA PRO A 5 -11.96 -8.24 -17.83
C PRO A 5 -10.86 -9.24 -17.45
N GLY A 6 -11.14 -10.08 -16.46
CA GLY A 6 -10.19 -11.07 -15.93
C GLY A 6 -9.07 -10.50 -15.04
N GLY A 7 -9.09 -9.19 -14.76
CA GLY A 7 -8.14 -8.51 -13.89
C GLY A 7 -8.70 -8.14 -12.52
N GLU A 8 -7.87 -7.46 -11.74
CA GLU A 8 -8.24 -6.86 -10.46
C GLU A 8 -8.69 -5.41 -10.66
N SER A 9 -9.66 -4.96 -9.86
CA SER A 9 -9.89 -3.54 -9.63
C SER A 9 -8.74 -2.94 -8.81
N TRP A 10 -8.67 -1.61 -8.75
CA TRP A 10 -7.66 -0.93 -7.93
C TRP A 10 -7.81 -1.28 -6.46
N ARG A 11 -9.05 -1.35 -5.96
CA ARG A 11 -9.33 -1.74 -4.57
C ARG A 11 -8.95 -3.18 -4.28
N GLN A 12 -9.15 -4.10 -5.24
CA GLN A 12 -8.68 -5.48 -5.08
C GLN A 12 -7.16 -5.54 -5.01
N ALA A 13 -6.45 -4.87 -5.92
CA ALA A 13 -5.00 -4.83 -5.92
C ALA A 13 -4.41 -4.20 -4.64
N VAL A 14 -4.98 -3.07 -4.20
CA VAL A 14 -4.59 -2.38 -2.95
C VAL A 14 -4.85 -3.27 -1.73
N ALA A 15 -6.02 -3.90 -1.64
CA ALA A 15 -6.35 -4.80 -0.55
C ALA A 15 -5.43 -6.03 -0.52
N ARG A 16 -5.05 -6.57 -1.69
CA ARG A 16 -4.10 -7.68 -1.78
C ARG A 16 -2.73 -7.31 -1.23
N VAL A 17 -2.24 -6.09 -1.52
CA VAL A 17 -1.00 -5.59 -0.90
C VAL A 17 -1.19 -5.36 0.59
N GLY A 18 -2.32 -4.80 1.03
CA GLY A 18 -2.59 -4.55 2.46
C GLY A 18 -2.50 -5.81 3.32
N ARG A 19 -2.85 -6.98 2.78
CA ARG A 19 -2.75 -8.27 3.48
C ARG A 19 -1.32 -8.66 3.88
N PHE A 20 -0.30 -8.04 3.31
CA PHE A 20 1.10 -8.25 3.69
C PHE A 20 1.53 -7.50 4.95
N LEU A 21 0.82 -6.43 5.36
CA LEU A 21 1.19 -5.62 6.53
C LEU A 21 1.18 -6.39 7.86
N PRO A 22 0.19 -7.27 8.16
CA PRO A 22 0.23 -8.08 9.37
C PRO A 22 1.43 -9.04 9.41
N ASP A 23 1.81 -9.62 8.27
CA ASP A 23 2.98 -10.49 8.18
C ASP A 23 4.28 -9.72 8.48
N LEU A 24 4.34 -8.44 8.10
CA LEU A 24 5.46 -7.57 8.43
C LEU A 24 5.66 -7.42 9.93
N ALA A 25 4.59 -7.08 10.66
CA ALA A 25 4.64 -6.91 12.11
C ALA A 25 5.03 -8.21 12.82
N LEU A 26 4.50 -9.36 12.37
CA LEU A 26 4.75 -10.65 13.02
C LEU A 26 6.19 -11.15 12.86
N ARG A 27 6.83 -10.89 11.71
CA ARG A 27 8.13 -11.51 11.36
C ARG A 27 9.31 -10.54 11.41
N TRP A 28 9.07 -9.24 11.30
CA TRP A 28 10.11 -8.22 11.14
C TRP A 28 9.85 -6.98 12.03
N GLN A 29 9.34 -7.21 13.24
CA GLN A 29 9.21 -6.12 14.23
C GLN A 29 10.58 -5.52 14.57
N GLY A 30 10.65 -4.18 14.63
CA GLY A 30 11.85 -3.45 15.05
C GLY A 30 12.98 -3.37 14.02
N VAL A 31 12.77 -3.83 12.78
CA VAL A 31 13.75 -3.70 11.70
C VAL A 31 13.23 -2.82 10.56
N ARG A 32 14.16 -2.27 9.78
CA ARG A 32 13.85 -1.52 8.55
C ARG A 32 13.73 -2.48 7.37
N VAL A 33 12.57 -2.50 6.71
CA VAL A 33 12.28 -3.35 5.54
C VAL A 33 12.22 -2.51 4.27
N LEU A 34 12.88 -2.96 3.20
CA LEU A 34 12.75 -2.38 1.86
C LEU A 34 11.65 -3.14 1.09
N VAL A 35 10.65 -2.40 0.61
CA VAL A 35 9.57 -2.93 -0.23
C VAL A 35 9.70 -2.35 -1.64
N ILE A 36 9.85 -3.22 -2.63
CA ILE A 36 9.88 -2.85 -4.06
C ILE A 36 8.61 -3.37 -4.72
N GLY A 37 7.89 -2.50 -5.42
CA GLY A 37 6.62 -2.84 -6.04
C GLY A 37 6.17 -1.81 -7.07
N HIS A 38 4.86 -1.75 -7.30
CA HIS A 38 4.25 -0.85 -8.28
C HIS A 38 3.36 0.19 -7.58
N VAL A 39 2.67 1.03 -8.35
CA VAL A 39 1.83 2.11 -7.81
C VAL A 39 0.78 1.61 -6.80
N ALA A 40 0.17 0.44 -7.04
CA ALA A 40 -0.78 -0.17 -6.10
C ALA A 40 -0.13 -0.50 -4.74
N THR A 41 1.17 -0.80 -4.72
CA THR A 41 1.92 -1.01 -3.48
C THR A 41 2.00 0.28 -2.68
N ARG A 42 2.37 1.39 -3.33
CA ARG A 42 2.41 2.71 -2.68
C ARG A 42 1.04 3.10 -2.14
N TRP A 43 0.00 2.98 -2.98
CA TRP A 43 -1.36 3.33 -2.59
C TRP A 43 -1.89 2.48 -1.43
N ALA A 44 -1.52 1.21 -1.35
CA ALA A 44 -1.86 0.41 -0.18
C ALA A 44 -1.20 0.93 1.10
N LEU A 45 0.07 1.32 1.04
CA LEU A 45 0.75 1.90 2.20
C LEU A 45 0.16 3.26 2.60
N ASP A 46 -0.09 4.15 1.64
CA ASP A 46 -0.76 5.44 1.88
C ASP A 46 -2.17 5.23 2.47
N HIS A 47 -2.93 4.26 1.95
CA HIS A 47 -4.29 3.99 2.40
C HIS A 47 -4.33 3.37 3.80
N TYR A 48 -3.57 2.29 4.04
CA TYR A 48 -3.65 1.52 5.28
C TYR A 48 -2.85 2.12 6.43
N LEU A 49 -1.74 2.82 6.15
CA LEU A 49 -0.87 3.37 7.21
C LEU A 49 -1.12 4.85 7.48
N HIS A 50 -1.55 5.63 6.48
CA HIS A 50 -1.86 7.05 6.65
C HIS A 50 -3.37 7.36 6.57
N GLY A 51 -4.21 6.35 6.36
CA GLY A 51 -5.67 6.51 6.30
C GLY A 51 -6.16 7.30 5.08
N GLN A 52 -5.33 7.45 4.04
CA GLN A 52 -5.70 8.24 2.88
C GLN A 52 -6.78 7.51 2.06
N PRO A 53 -7.91 8.14 1.70
CA PRO A 53 -8.92 7.50 0.86
C PRO A 53 -8.36 7.05 -0.49
N LEU A 54 -8.72 5.84 -0.93
CA LEU A 54 -8.25 5.31 -2.21
C LEU A 54 -8.72 6.18 -3.39
N GLU A 55 -9.90 6.77 -3.27
CA GLU A 55 -10.50 7.66 -4.24
C GLU A 55 -9.65 8.92 -4.49
N ASP A 56 -8.95 9.39 -3.46
CA ASP A 56 -8.07 10.56 -3.57
C ASP A 56 -6.75 10.17 -4.22
N LEU A 57 -6.19 9.00 -3.84
CA LEU A 57 -4.97 8.45 -4.43
C LEU A 57 -5.12 8.22 -5.95
N LEU A 58 -6.28 7.73 -6.39
CA LEU A 58 -6.61 7.51 -7.80
C LEU A 58 -6.62 8.79 -8.65
N ARG A 59 -6.83 9.95 -8.03
CA ARG A 59 -6.88 11.26 -8.70
C ARG A 59 -5.57 12.02 -8.63
N GLN A 60 -4.59 11.53 -7.86
CA GLN A 60 -3.32 12.22 -7.69
C GLN A 60 -2.39 11.94 -8.88
N ASP A 61 -1.70 13.00 -9.30
CA ASP A 61 -0.54 12.86 -10.17
C ASP A 61 0.57 12.11 -9.43
N PHE A 62 1.28 11.26 -10.17
CA PHE A 62 2.42 10.54 -9.61
C PHE A 62 3.61 11.50 -9.44
N ALA A 63 3.71 12.11 -8.25
CA ALA A 63 4.86 12.89 -7.84
C ALA A 63 6.06 11.96 -7.57
N TRP A 64 6.87 11.72 -8.60
CA TRP A 64 8.07 10.89 -8.49
C TRP A 64 9.01 11.41 -7.39
N ARG A 65 9.62 10.46 -6.67
CA ARG A 65 10.75 10.65 -5.76
C ARG A 65 11.52 9.35 -5.64
N GLU A 66 12.72 9.43 -5.07
CA GLU A 66 13.61 8.28 -4.89
C GLU A 66 13.00 7.15 -4.05
N GLY A 67 12.19 7.49 -3.04
CA GLY A 67 11.49 6.52 -2.21
C GLY A 67 10.50 7.16 -1.24
N TRP A 68 9.77 6.30 -0.53
CA TRP A 68 8.83 6.69 0.52
C TRP A 68 9.15 5.89 1.78
N GLU A 69 9.00 6.54 2.94
CA GLU A 69 9.17 5.91 4.25
C GLU A 69 7.83 5.85 4.96
N TYR A 70 7.58 4.72 5.64
CA TYR A 70 6.35 4.46 6.36
C TYR A 70 6.68 3.86 7.72
N GLN A 71 5.85 4.16 8.72
CA GLN A 71 5.92 3.55 10.03
C GLN A 71 4.75 2.58 10.17
N LEU A 72 5.06 1.31 10.49
CA LEU A 72 4.05 0.34 10.86
C LEU A 72 3.79 0.50 12.36
N GLY A 73 2.61 0.99 12.72
CA GLY A 73 2.19 1.10 14.11
C GLY A 73 2.02 -0.28 14.77
N GLU A 74 1.71 -0.29 16.07
CA GLU A 74 1.30 -1.53 16.73
C GLU A 74 -0.01 -2.02 16.10
N ILE A 75 0.05 -3.18 15.44
CA ILE A 75 -1.15 -3.87 14.98
C ILE A 75 -1.71 -4.58 16.22
N GLY A 76 -2.76 -4.01 16.81
CA GLY A 76 -3.49 -4.59 17.94
C GLY A 76 -4.22 -5.88 17.59
#